data_AF-Q8IDL7-F1
#
_entry.id   AF-Q8IDL7-F1
#
_cell.length_a   1.000
_cell.length_b   1.000
_cell.length_c   1.000
_cell.angle_alpha   90.00
_cell.angle_beta   90.00
_cell.angle_gamma   90.00
#
_symmetry.space_group_name_H-M   'P 1'
#
loop_
_entity.id
_entity.type
_entity.pdbx_description
1 polymer ?
#
loop_
_entity_poly.entity_id
_entity_poly.type
_entity_poly.pdbx_seq_one_letter_code
_entity_poly.pdbx_strand_id
1 'polypeptide(L)'
;MWINKIGNKSASFINHKHFHPGNIKNLERVWLAEENEKKRKEEEEKYLKKREEQYKLYELKKQLRKNEEENKNDVHNILYDINNELKKENSFKKKILHNSISNETTPNENIVNKILIRSKYDEDIFLKNHRSIYGSYYDKEKNKWGFKCCTNIDKNSKCTNNTNCSYNLNNNLIKKDLTKSKNKKKKKKKLIVDNSITAVLNKI
;
A
#
# COMPACT_ATOMS: atom_id res chain seq x y z
N MET A 1 -57.47 52.80 -7.53
CA MET A 1 -57.37 52.94 -9.00
C MET A 1 -57.94 51.69 -9.64
N TRP A 2 -59.12 51.80 -10.27
CA TRP A 2 -59.77 50.66 -10.93
C TRP A 2 -59.25 50.59 -12.37
N ILE A 3 -58.45 49.57 -12.67
CA ILE A 3 -57.99 49.31 -14.04
C ILE A 3 -59.13 48.60 -14.77
N ASN A 4 -59.78 49.32 -15.68
CA ASN A 4 -60.80 48.77 -16.56
C ASN A 4 -60.22 47.58 -17.32
N LYS A 5 -60.97 46.47 -17.34
CA LYS A 5 -60.67 45.24 -18.07
C LYS A 5 -60.58 45.61 -19.56
N ILE A 6 -59.35 45.80 -20.05
CA ILE A 6 -59.07 46.08 -21.47
C ILE A 6 -59.71 44.95 -22.29
N GLY A 7 -60.62 45.31 -23.20
CA GLY A 7 -61.37 44.32 -23.98
C GLY A 7 -60.45 43.35 -24.72
N ASN A 8 -60.90 42.10 -24.88
CA ASN A 8 -60.10 40.99 -25.43
C ASN A 8 -59.34 41.32 -26.73
N LYS A 9 -59.90 42.17 -27.60
CA LYS A 9 -59.24 42.60 -28.85
C LYS A 9 -57.97 43.42 -28.60
N SER A 10 -58.02 44.37 -27.67
CA SER A 10 -56.90 45.22 -27.33
C SER A 10 -55.81 44.45 -26.58
N ALA A 11 -56.19 43.49 -25.73
CA ALA A 11 -55.27 42.59 -25.07
C ALA A 11 -54.49 41.72 -26.08
N SER A 12 -55.17 41.17 -27.09
CA SER A 12 -54.52 40.39 -28.16
C SER A 12 -53.52 41.24 -28.96
N PHE A 13 -53.87 42.49 -29.30
CA PHE A 13 -52.95 43.39 -30.01
C PHE A 13 -51.68 43.68 -29.20
N ILE A 14 -51.81 43.88 -27.89
CA ILE A 14 -50.67 44.10 -26.99
C ILE A 14 -49.79 42.83 -26.92
N ASN A 15 -50.38 41.63 -26.87
CA ASN A 15 -49.62 40.36 -26.84
C ASN A 15 -48.71 40.16 -28.07
N HIS A 16 -49.10 40.69 -29.23
CA HIS A 16 -48.29 40.60 -30.45
C HIS A 16 -47.15 41.65 -30.50
N LYS A 17 -47.12 42.61 -29.58
CA LYS A 17 -46.02 43.58 -29.52
C LYS A 17 -44.74 42.88 -29.04
N HIS A 18 -43.61 43.26 -29.65
CA HIS A 18 -42.31 42.64 -29.38
C HIS A 18 -41.82 42.78 -27.94
N PHE A 19 -42.30 43.78 -27.20
CA PHE A 19 -41.93 44.02 -25.80
C PHE A 19 -42.86 43.34 -24.78
N HIS A 20 -43.97 42.73 -25.23
CA HIS A 20 -44.92 42.13 -24.30
C HIS A 20 -44.39 40.78 -23.77
N PRO A 21 -44.42 40.49 -22.47
CA PRO A 21 -43.89 39.24 -21.91
C PRO A 21 -44.57 38.00 -22.47
N GLY A 22 -45.87 38.10 -22.81
CA GLY A 22 -46.62 37.01 -23.45
C GLY A 22 -46.30 36.77 -24.93
N ASN A 23 -45.38 37.54 -25.53
CA ASN A 23 -44.93 37.29 -26.90
C ASN A 23 -44.09 36.00 -26.94
N ILE A 24 -44.36 35.11 -27.89
CA ILE A 24 -43.68 33.81 -28.01
C ILE A 24 -42.15 33.94 -28.07
N LYS A 25 -41.63 34.98 -28.73
CA LYS A 25 -40.19 35.25 -28.79
C LYS A 25 -39.59 35.63 -27.43
N ASN A 26 -40.37 36.30 -26.58
CA ASN A 26 -39.91 36.67 -25.24
C ASN A 26 -40.00 35.47 -24.28
N LEU A 27 -41.06 34.66 -24.38
CA LEU A 27 -41.18 33.41 -23.64
C LEU A 27 -40.03 32.45 -23.95
N GLU A 28 -39.67 32.30 -25.23
CA GLU A 28 -38.53 31.48 -25.65
C GLU A 28 -37.21 31.99 -25.07
N ARG A 29 -36.98 33.31 -25.06
CA ARG A 29 -35.78 33.89 -24.43
C ARG A 29 -35.74 33.65 -22.92
N VAL A 30 -36.87 33.78 -22.22
CA VAL A 30 -36.96 33.50 -20.78
C VAL A 30 -36.66 32.02 -20.54
N TRP A 31 -37.26 31.13 -21.32
CA TRP A 31 -37.03 29.70 -21.21
C TRP A 31 -35.55 29.32 -21.44
N LEU A 32 -34.92 29.84 -22.49
CA LEU A 32 -33.49 29.63 -22.74
C LEU A 32 -32.62 30.20 -21.61
N ALA A 33 -32.99 31.33 -21.02
CA ALA A 33 -32.27 31.91 -19.89
C ALA A 33 -32.41 31.04 -18.63
N GLU A 34 -33.60 30.53 -18.34
CA GLU A 34 -33.86 29.60 -17.24
C GLU A 34 -33.12 28.27 -17.42
N GLU A 35 -33.12 27.71 -18.62
CA GLU A 35 -32.42 26.46 -18.92
C GLU A 35 -30.90 26.61 -18.80
N ASN A 36 -30.34 27.72 -19.30
CA ASN A 36 -28.93 28.04 -19.10
C ASN A 36 -28.59 28.25 -17.62
N GLU A 37 -29.43 28.94 -16.86
CA GLU A 37 -29.25 29.15 -15.41
C GLU A 37 -29.31 27.82 -14.66
N LYS A 38 -30.25 26.94 -15.01
CA LYS A 38 -30.35 25.59 -14.43
C LYS A 38 -29.08 24.78 -14.69
N LYS A 39 -28.61 24.78 -15.94
CA LYS A 39 -27.38 24.10 -16.32
C LYS A 39 -26.16 24.64 -15.57
N ARG A 40 -26.04 25.97 -15.42
CA ARG A 40 -24.97 26.60 -14.63
C ARG A 40 -25.01 26.15 -13.17
N LYS A 41 -26.20 26.17 -12.54
CA LYS A 41 -26.38 25.70 -11.15
C LYS A 41 -25.99 24.23 -10.98
N GLU A 42 -26.38 23.36 -11.92
CA GLU A 42 -25.99 21.95 -11.89
C GLU A 42 -24.47 21.75 -12.03
N GLU A 43 -23.80 22.55 -12.87
CA GLU A 43 -22.34 22.54 -13.02
C GLU A 43 -21.64 23.04 -11.75
N GLU A 44 -22.13 24.12 -11.14
CA GLU A 44 -21.66 24.66 -9.87
C GLU A 44 -21.81 23.64 -8.73
N GLU A 45 -22.96 22.98 -8.63
CA GLU A 45 -23.24 21.94 -7.63
C GLU A 45 -22.32 20.73 -7.80
N LYS A 46 -22.15 20.25 -9.04
CA LYS A 46 -21.19 19.16 -9.35
C LYS A 46 -19.77 19.52 -8.94
N TYR A 47 -19.35 20.74 -9.22
CA TYR A 47 -18.04 21.23 -8.84
C TYR A 47 -17.86 21.34 -7.32
N LEU A 48 -18.88 21.82 -6.61
CA LEU A 48 -18.88 21.91 -5.15
C LEU A 48 -18.81 20.52 -4.49
N LYS A 49 -19.62 19.56 -4.97
CA LYS A 49 -19.60 18.18 -4.50
C LYS A 49 -18.23 17.51 -4.70
N LYS A 50 -17.60 17.72 -5.87
CA LYS A 50 -16.24 17.23 -6.14
C LYS A 50 -15.21 17.84 -5.17
N ARG A 51 -15.33 19.13 -4.85
CA ARG A 51 -14.46 19.81 -3.87
C ARG A 51 -14.66 19.24 -2.47
N GLU A 52 -15.90 19.00 -2.05
CA GLU A 52 -16.22 18.38 -0.75
C GLU A 52 -15.64 16.96 -0.63
N GLU A 53 -15.78 16.14 -1.67
CA GLU A 53 -15.18 14.80 -1.73
C GLU A 53 -13.65 14.85 -1.61
N GLN A 54 -13.00 15.79 -2.30
CA GLN A 54 -11.56 16.00 -2.20
C GLN A 54 -11.13 16.43 -0.80
N TYR A 55 -11.87 17.35 -0.18
CA TYR A 55 -11.61 17.81 1.18
C TYR A 55 -11.76 16.67 2.21
N LYS A 56 -12.80 15.84 2.05
CA LYS A 56 -13.03 14.65 2.89
C LYS A 56 -11.88 13.64 2.79
N LEU A 57 -11.41 13.36 1.57
CA LEU A 57 -10.23 12.50 1.35
C LEU A 57 -8.96 13.08 1.96
N TYR A 58 -8.77 14.39 1.87
CA TYR A 58 -7.63 15.08 2.46
C TYR A 58 -7.62 14.95 3.99
N GLU A 59 -8.76 15.20 4.65
CA GLU A 59 -8.84 15.12 6.11
C GLU A 59 -8.66 13.68 6.61
N LEU A 60 -9.21 12.68 5.90
CA LEU A 60 -8.99 11.27 6.22
C LEU A 60 -7.51 10.89 6.09
N LYS A 61 -6.83 11.34 5.02
CA LYS A 61 -5.40 11.10 4.83
C LYS A 61 -4.56 11.78 5.92
N LYS A 62 -4.96 12.96 6.36
CA LYS A 62 -4.31 13.69 7.47
C LYS A 62 -4.48 12.95 8.79
N GLN A 63 -5.68 12.43 9.08
CA GLN A 63 -5.93 11.58 10.25
C GLN A 63 -5.07 10.30 10.22
N LEU A 64 -5.00 9.61 9.08
CA LEU A 64 -4.16 8.41 8.93
C LEU A 64 -2.69 8.70 9.19
N ARG A 65 -2.13 9.81 8.67
CA ARG A 65 -0.74 10.21 8.98
C ARG A 65 -0.53 10.44 10.47
N LYS A 66 -1.45 11.13 11.14
CA LYS A 66 -1.38 11.38 12.58
C LYS A 66 -1.42 10.08 13.37
N ASN A 67 -2.33 9.18 13.02
CA ASN A 67 -2.43 7.86 13.65
C ASN A 67 -1.18 7.01 13.41
N GLU A 68 -0.56 7.08 12.22
CA GLU A 68 0.72 6.40 11.94
C GLU A 68 1.87 6.94 12.81
N GLU A 69 1.91 8.24 13.07
CA GLU A 69 2.88 8.88 13.95
C GLU A 69 2.66 8.49 15.42
N GLU A 70 1.41 8.51 15.89
CA GLU A 70 1.03 8.04 17.23
C GLU A 70 1.40 6.56 17.42
N ASN A 71 1.05 5.68 16.48
CA ASN A 71 1.43 4.27 16.52
C ASN A 71 2.95 4.05 16.49
N LYS A 72 3.72 4.85 15.74
CA LYS A 72 5.19 4.76 15.77
C LYS A 72 5.76 5.14 17.13
N ASN A 73 5.19 6.16 17.77
CA ASN A 73 5.58 6.58 19.10
C ASN A 73 5.23 5.50 20.13
N ASP A 74 4.07 4.87 20.03
CA ASP A 74 3.67 3.77 20.90
C ASP A 74 4.59 2.56 20.74
N VAL A 75 4.90 2.15 19.50
CA VAL A 75 5.86 1.07 19.23
C VAL A 75 7.26 1.43 19.76
N HIS A 76 7.69 2.68 19.61
CA HIS A 76 8.96 3.16 20.16
C HIS A 76 8.97 3.11 21.70
N ASN A 77 7.89 3.54 22.35
CA ASN A 77 7.75 3.51 23.81
C ASN A 77 7.75 2.07 24.34
N ILE A 78 6.98 1.18 23.72
CA ILE A 78 6.97 -0.26 24.06
C ILE A 78 8.37 -0.85 23.91
N LEU A 79 9.08 -0.54 22.81
CA LEU A 79 10.44 -1.02 22.58
C LEU A 79 11.43 -0.48 23.61
N TYR A 80 11.25 0.78 24.04
CA TYR A 80 12.07 1.40 25.08
C TYR A 80 11.87 0.72 26.44
N ASP A 81 10.63 0.41 26.80
CA ASP A 81 10.28 -0.28 28.05
C ASP A 81 10.86 -1.70 28.08
N ILE A 82 10.69 -2.48 27.01
CA ILE A 82 11.29 -3.81 26.86
C ILE A 82 12.81 -3.76 27.04
N ASN A 83 13.49 -2.79 26.41
CA ASN A 83 14.94 -2.65 26.52
C ASN A 83 15.40 -2.28 27.93
N ASN A 84 14.61 -1.50 28.68
CA ASN A 84 14.92 -1.15 30.06
C ASN A 84 14.70 -2.32 31.01
N GLU A 85 13.66 -3.13 30.80
CA GLU A 85 13.44 -4.37 31.56
C GLU A 85 14.58 -5.36 31.34
N LEU A 86 15.04 -5.55 30.09
CA LEU A 86 16.19 -6.39 29.77
C LEU A 86 17.48 -5.93 30.48
N LYS A 87 17.69 -4.60 30.63
CA LYS A 87 18.84 -4.06 31.39
C LYS A 87 18.71 -4.33 32.89
N LYS A 88 17.51 -4.25 33.46
CA LYS A 88 17.25 -4.58 34.88
C LYS A 88 17.47 -6.07 35.14
N GLU A 89 16.97 -6.95 34.27
CA GLU A 89 17.23 -8.39 34.39
C GLU A 89 18.71 -8.74 34.26
N ASN A 90 19.42 -8.14 33.30
CA ASN A 90 20.84 -8.41 33.10
C ASN A 90 21.69 -7.91 34.27
N SER A 91 21.34 -6.79 34.90
CA SER A 91 22.02 -6.32 36.11
C SER A 91 21.71 -7.19 37.33
N PHE A 92 20.51 -7.78 37.42
CA PHE A 92 20.15 -8.76 38.46
C PHE A 92 20.87 -10.12 38.23
N LYS A 93 20.86 -10.64 37.00
CA LYS A 93 21.56 -11.87 36.60
C LYS A 93 23.09 -11.73 36.76
N LYS A 94 23.67 -10.57 36.45
CA LYS A 94 25.11 -10.31 36.63
C LYS A 94 25.52 -10.21 38.12
N LYS A 95 24.61 -9.77 39.00
CA LYS A 95 24.80 -9.85 40.46
C LYS A 95 24.71 -11.28 40.99
N ILE A 96 23.85 -12.12 40.42
CA ILE A 96 23.70 -13.53 40.80
C ILE A 96 24.88 -14.38 40.27
N LEU A 97 25.38 -14.09 39.06
CA LEU A 97 26.42 -14.88 38.39
C LEU A 97 27.82 -14.75 39.03
N HIS A 98 28.09 -13.69 39.82
CA HIS A 98 29.39 -13.53 40.49
C HIS A 98 29.59 -14.49 41.68
N ASN A 99 28.54 -15.19 42.14
CA ASN A 99 28.59 -16.09 43.30
C ASN A 99 28.64 -17.59 42.95
N SER A 100 28.63 -17.96 41.67
CA SER A 100 28.59 -19.37 41.26
C SER A 100 29.41 -19.60 40.00
N ILE A 101 30.73 -19.71 40.17
CA ILE A 101 31.65 -20.16 39.13
C ILE A 101 31.86 -21.66 39.29
N SER A 102 31.14 -22.46 38.49
CA SER A 102 31.62 -23.71 37.91
C SER A 102 30.61 -24.22 36.88
N ASN A 103 31.15 -24.58 35.72
CA ASN A 103 30.61 -25.50 34.72
C ASN A 103 29.72 -24.90 33.61
N GLU A 104 30.37 -24.76 32.45
CA GLU A 104 29.92 -25.11 31.09
C GLU A 104 28.48 -24.78 30.67
N THR A 105 28.32 -23.91 29.66
CA THR A 105 27.27 -24.09 28.64
C THR A 105 27.54 -23.28 27.38
N THR A 106 27.14 -23.90 26.28
CA THR A 106 27.27 -23.55 24.86
C THR A 106 26.59 -22.24 24.43
N PRO A 107 26.98 -21.64 23.29
CA PRO A 107 26.51 -20.33 22.85
C PRO A 107 25.27 -20.43 21.97
N ASN A 108 24.18 -19.76 22.34
CA ASN A 108 23.02 -19.31 21.53
C ASN A 108 21.98 -18.88 22.58
N GLU A 109 21.40 -17.69 22.63
CA GLU A 109 20.45 -17.13 21.67
C GLU A 109 20.29 -15.62 22.01
N ASN A 110 20.66 -14.74 21.08
CA ASN A 110 20.27 -13.32 21.13
C ASN A 110 19.51 -13.02 19.84
N ILE A 111 18.27 -13.50 19.77
CA ILE A 111 17.33 -13.13 18.72
C ILE A 111 16.67 -11.83 19.18
N VAL A 112 17.22 -10.70 18.72
CA VAL A 112 16.61 -9.38 18.87
C VAL A 112 15.21 -9.44 18.26
N ASN A 113 14.20 -9.12 19.08
CA ASN A 113 12.76 -9.12 18.80
C ASN A 113 12.38 -8.25 17.58
N LYS A 114 12.63 -8.74 16.37
CA LYS A 114 12.05 -8.22 15.13
C LYS A 114 10.83 -9.06 14.82
N ILE A 115 9.64 -8.45 14.79
CA ILE A 115 8.41 -9.10 14.35
C ILE A 115 8.64 -9.58 12.91
N LEU A 116 8.87 -10.88 12.75
CA LEU A 116 9.06 -11.50 11.45
C LEU A 116 7.67 -11.76 10.86
N ILE A 117 7.20 -10.84 10.01
CA ILE A 117 5.98 -11.05 9.23
C ILE A 117 6.27 -12.20 8.25
N ARG A 118 5.67 -13.36 8.51
CA ARG A 118 5.74 -14.51 7.61
C ARG A 118 4.79 -14.29 6.42
N SER A 119 5.15 -14.79 5.25
CA SER A 119 4.20 -14.89 4.13
C SER A 119 3.00 -15.76 4.54
N LYS A 120 1.84 -15.51 3.95
CA LYS A 120 0.62 -16.31 4.21
C LYS A 120 0.77 -17.78 3.78
N TYR A 121 1.64 -18.05 2.82
CA TYR A 121 1.84 -19.36 2.22
C TYR A 121 3.20 -19.93 2.65
N ASP A 122 3.20 -21.21 2.98
CA ASP A 122 4.40 -21.96 3.28
C ASP A 122 5.19 -22.19 1.99
N GLU A 123 6.41 -21.70 1.97
CA GLU A 123 7.35 -21.90 0.86
C GLU A 123 8.06 -23.25 1.00
N ASP A 124 8.70 -23.72 -0.07
CA ASP A 124 9.53 -24.93 -0.10
C ASP A 124 8.81 -26.25 0.30
N ILE A 125 7.47 -26.28 0.28
CA ILE A 125 6.72 -27.51 0.45
C ILE A 125 6.76 -28.33 -0.84
N PHE A 126 7.53 -29.41 -0.82
CA PHE A 126 7.57 -30.37 -1.92
C PHE A 126 6.63 -31.56 -1.68
N LEU A 127 5.86 -31.93 -2.70
CA LEU A 127 4.95 -33.07 -2.66
C LEU A 127 5.74 -34.39 -2.72
N LYS A 128 5.31 -35.41 -1.96
CA LYS A 128 5.67 -36.84 -2.16
C LYS A 128 7.17 -37.13 -2.37
N ASN A 129 8.03 -36.46 -1.59
CA ASN A 129 9.50 -36.60 -1.63
C ASN A 129 10.14 -36.15 -2.96
N HIS A 130 9.47 -35.31 -3.74
CA HIS A 130 10.10 -34.62 -4.87
C HIS A 130 11.03 -33.51 -4.36
N ARG A 131 12.06 -33.15 -5.15
CA ARG A 131 13.01 -32.06 -4.83
C ARG A 131 12.70 -30.78 -5.61
N SER A 132 11.58 -30.79 -6.34
CA SER A 132 11.16 -29.71 -7.22
C SER A 132 9.64 -29.64 -7.20
N ILE A 133 9.10 -28.45 -7.42
CA ILE A 133 7.64 -28.24 -7.49
C ILE A 133 7.10 -28.79 -8.81
N TYR A 134 5.86 -29.23 -8.83
CA TYR A 134 5.18 -29.62 -10.06
C TYR A 134 5.10 -28.42 -11.02
N GLY A 135 5.53 -28.59 -12.28
CA GLY A 135 5.65 -27.48 -13.23
C GLY A 135 7.08 -27.00 -13.44
N SER A 136 8.05 -27.57 -12.72
CA SER A 136 9.48 -27.27 -12.93
C SER A 136 10.08 -27.92 -14.19
N TYR A 137 9.36 -28.83 -14.84
CA TYR A 137 9.74 -29.50 -16.08
C TYR A 137 8.55 -29.61 -17.04
N TYR A 138 8.80 -29.44 -18.33
CA TYR A 138 7.81 -29.60 -19.39
C TYR A 138 8.28 -30.70 -20.35
N ASP A 139 7.49 -31.77 -20.45
CA ASP A 139 7.72 -32.83 -21.43
C ASP A 139 7.07 -32.43 -22.77
N LYS A 140 7.91 -32.21 -23.78
CA LYS A 140 7.47 -31.81 -25.13
C LYS A 140 6.73 -32.93 -25.87
N GLU A 141 7.03 -34.19 -25.57
CA GLU A 141 6.42 -35.32 -26.29
C GLU A 141 4.99 -35.55 -25.82
N LYS A 142 4.75 -35.46 -24.51
CA LYS A 142 3.42 -35.65 -23.91
C LYS A 142 2.63 -34.36 -23.75
N ASN A 143 3.23 -33.20 -24.04
CA ASN A 143 2.68 -31.86 -23.82
C ASN A 143 2.13 -31.66 -22.39
N LYS A 144 2.88 -32.15 -21.40
CA LYS A 144 2.48 -32.12 -19.99
C LYS A 144 3.61 -31.60 -19.11
N TRP A 145 3.21 -30.92 -18.04
CA TRP A 145 4.11 -30.48 -16.98
C TRP A 145 4.41 -31.61 -16.00
N GLY A 146 5.58 -31.59 -15.41
CA GLY A 146 6.04 -32.58 -14.45
C GLY A 146 7.02 -32.01 -13.42
N PHE A 147 7.64 -32.91 -12.67
CA PHE A 147 8.68 -32.60 -11.70
C PHE A 147 10.06 -32.66 -12.37
N LYS A 148 10.89 -31.64 -12.20
CA LYS A 148 12.27 -31.61 -12.71
C LYS A 148 13.17 -32.68 -12.09
N CYS A 149 12.89 -33.11 -10.85
CA CYS A 149 13.75 -34.07 -10.14
C CYS A 149 13.72 -35.49 -10.72
N CYS A 150 12.57 -35.95 -11.23
CA CYS A 150 12.39 -37.32 -11.73
C CYS A 150 11.74 -37.40 -13.12
N THR A 151 11.52 -36.24 -13.76
CA THR A 151 10.78 -36.08 -15.02
C THR A 151 9.41 -36.76 -15.04
N ASN A 152 8.84 -37.02 -13.86
CA ASN A 152 7.53 -37.64 -13.73
C ASN A 152 6.43 -36.59 -13.92
N ILE A 153 5.40 -36.97 -14.66
CA ILE A 153 4.31 -36.11 -15.11
C ILE A 153 3.10 -36.23 -14.18
N ASP A 154 3.03 -37.32 -13.42
CA ASP A 154 1.93 -37.56 -12.48
C ASP A 154 2.19 -36.81 -11.18
N LYS A 155 1.32 -35.83 -10.87
CA LYS A 155 1.31 -35.06 -9.60
C LYS A 155 1.33 -35.95 -8.36
N ASN A 156 0.74 -37.15 -8.50
CA ASN A 156 0.52 -38.07 -7.41
C ASN A 156 1.58 -39.18 -7.29
N SER A 157 2.56 -39.22 -8.18
CA SER A 157 3.66 -40.18 -8.11
C SER A 157 4.62 -39.86 -6.98
N LYS A 158 5.24 -40.89 -6.40
CA LYS A 158 6.40 -40.74 -5.51
C LYS A 158 7.64 -40.54 -6.37
N CYS A 159 8.62 -39.78 -5.88
CA CYS A 159 9.87 -39.55 -6.61
C CYS A 159 10.65 -40.86 -6.81
N THR A 160 10.95 -41.21 -8.07
CA THR A 160 11.75 -42.40 -8.44
C THR A 160 13.25 -42.17 -8.29
N ASN A 161 13.71 -40.92 -8.40
CA ASN A 161 15.12 -40.54 -8.25
C ASN A 161 15.55 -40.36 -6.79
N ASN A 162 14.87 -41.02 -5.84
CA ASN A 162 15.19 -40.95 -4.42
C ASN A 162 16.35 -41.89 -4.06
N THR A 163 17.51 -41.69 -4.68
CA THR A 163 18.77 -42.34 -4.27
C THR A 163 19.52 -41.39 -3.34
N ASN A 164 19.40 -41.64 -2.03
CA ASN A 164 20.27 -41.15 -0.96
C ASN A 164 20.44 -39.64 -0.77
N CYS A 165 19.35 -38.93 -0.53
CA CYS A 165 19.40 -37.83 0.44
C CYS A 165 18.24 -37.96 1.41
N SER A 166 18.51 -38.58 2.56
CA SER A 166 17.75 -38.39 3.78
C SER A 166 17.79 -36.89 4.13
N TYR A 167 16.94 -36.06 3.51
CA TYR A 167 16.68 -34.74 4.04
C TYR A 167 15.77 -34.95 5.26
N ASN A 168 16.44 -35.34 6.33
CA ASN A 168 15.88 -35.43 7.66
C ASN A 168 15.32 -34.04 7.98
N LEU A 169 14.04 -34.01 8.36
CA LEU A 169 13.36 -32.86 8.93
C LEU A 169 14.23 -32.33 10.07
N ASN A 170 15.01 -31.27 9.83
CA ASN A 170 15.57 -30.44 10.88
C ASN A 170 15.78 -29.06 10.30
N ASN A 171 14.89 -28.16 10.70
CA ASN A 171 15.02 -26.72 10.60
C ASN A 171 16.38 -26.31 11.15
N ASN A 172 17.41 -26.22 10.32
CA ASN A 172 18.68 -25.53 10.55
C ASN A 172 19.55 -25.72 9.29
N LEU A 173 20.35 -24.71 8.95
CA LEU A 173 21.36 -24.70 7.86
C LEU A 173 20.91 -24.30 6.44
N ILE A 174 20.34 -23.10 6.30
CA ILE A 174 20.68 -22.22 5.15
C ILE A 174 21.84 -21.33 5.58
N LYS A 175 23.05 -21.90 5.57
CA LYS A 175 24.32 -21.16 5.51
C LYS A 175 25.15 -21.80 4.41
N LYS A 176 24.77 -21.55 3.16
CA LYS A 176 25.63 -21.76 1.99
C LYS A 176 25.25 -20.69 0.96
N ASP A 177 26.29 -20.04 0.44
CA ASP A 177 26.29 -19.13 -0.72
C ASP A 177 26.12 -17.61 -0.48
N LEU A 178 26.99 -17.04 0.36
CA LEU A 178 27.33 -15.60 0.32
C LEU A 178 28.85 -15.37 0.48
N THR A 179 29.70 -16.12 -0.24
CA THR A 179 31.11 -15.75 -0.46
C THR A 179 31.30 -15.16 -1.85
N LYS A 180 30.52 -14.13 -2.21
CA LYS A 180 30.92 -13.21 -3.29
C LYS A 180 31.92 -12.23 -2.70
N SER A 181 33.20 -12.44 -3.01
CA SER A 181 34.31 -11.56 -2.69
C SER A 181 33.98 -10.11 -3.07
N LYS A 182 33.92 -9.24 -2.06
CA LYS A 182 33.74 -7.81 -2.22
C LYS A 182 35.05 -7.18 -2.71
N ASN A 183 35.26 -7.14 -4.02
CA ASN A 183 36.24 -6.24 -4.61
C ASN A 183 35.75 -4.78 -4.45
N LYS A 184 36.22 -4.11 -3.38
CA LYS A 184 35.99 -2.68 -3.12
C LYS A 184 36.71 -1.83 -4.18
N LYS A 185 36.02 -1.46 -5.27
CA LYS A 185 36.43 -0.31 -6.11
C LYS A 185 36.00 0.99 -5.41
N LYS A 186 36.98 1.78 -4.93
CA LYS A 186 36.76 3.16 -4.44
C LYS A 186 36.23 4.02 -5.60
N LYS A 187 34.94 4.38 -5.58
CA LYS A 187 34.40 5.43 -6.46
C LYS A 187 34.47 6.77 -5.73
N LYS A 188 35.27 7.71 -6.26
CA LYS A 188 35.30 9.13 -5.87
C LYS A 188 33.91 9.73 -6.11
N LYS A 189 33.24 10.25 -5.08
CA LYS A 189 32.00 11.03 -5.25
C LYS A 189 32.39 12.46 -5.66
N LYS A 190 31.91 12.88 -6.83
CA LYS A 190 31.96 14.27 -7.30
C LYS A 190 31.10 15.14 -6.37
N LEU A 191 31.57 16.35 -6.05
CA LEU A 191 30.74 17.39 -5.46
C LEU A 191 29.59 17.69 -6.42
N ILE A 192 28.36 17.48 -5.95
CA ILE A 192 27.15 17.93 -6.63
C ILE A 192 26.66 19.11 -5.79
N VAL A 193 26.62 20.29 -6.40
CA VAL A 193 26.05 21.49 -5.79
C VAL A 193 24.56 21.51 -6.14
N ASP A 194 23.70 21.41 -5.13
CA ASP A 194 22.25 21.40 -5.32
C ASP A 194 21.72 22.84 -5.49
N ASN A 195 21.46 23.26 -6.72
CA ASN A 195 20.84 24.56 -7.06
C ASN A 195 19.30 24.51 -7.04
N SER A 196 18.69 23.69 -6.18
CA SER A 196 17.23 23.60 -6.09
C SER A 196 16.64 24.81 -5.37
N ILE A 197 15.45 25.28 -5.79
CA ILE A 197 14.71 26.37 -5.12
C ILE A 197 14.53 26.10 -3.62
N THR A 198 14.32 24.83 -3.24
CA THR A 198 14.27 24.35 -1.86
C THR A 198 15.57 24.53 -1.08
N ALA A 199 16.73 24.42 -1.74
CA ALA A 199 18.03 24.65 -1.11
C ALA A 199 18.38 26.15 -0.98
N VAL A 200 17.81 27.01 -1.83
CA VAL A 200 17.98 28.47 -1.77
C VAL A 200 17.12 29.08 -0.65
N LEU A 201 15.91 28.56 -0.43
CA LEU A 201 15.01 29.04 0.63
C LEU A 201 15.47 28.69 2.06
N ASN A 202 16.28 27.62 2.23
CA ASN A 202 16.82 27.23 3.54
C ASN A 202 18.07 28.03 3.98
N LYS A 203 18.51 29.02 3.17
CA LYS A 203 19.70 29.86 3.44
C LYS A 203 19.37 31.32 3.75
N ILE A 204 18.11 31.72 3.63
CA ILE A 204 17.58 33.04 4.00
C ILE A 204 17.03 32.92 5.41
#